data_AF-A0A3D4N2C6-F1
#
_entry.id   AF-A0A3D4N2C6-F1
#
_cell.length_a   1.000
_cell.length_b   1.000
_cell.length_c   1.000
_cell.angle_alpha   90.00
_cell.angle_beta   90.00
_cell.angle_gamma   90.00
#
_symmetry.space_group_name_H-M   'P 1'
#
loop_
_entity.id
_entity.type
_entity.pdbx_description
1 polymer ?
#
loop_
_entity_poly.entity_id
_entity_poly.type
_entity_poly.pdbx_seq_one_letter_code
_entity_poly.pdbx_strand_id
1 'polypeptide(L)'
;LKDTVDAFVSVPDYTAAHGMRVYATPLKGDPFIVSGESGAVTLGALLSILKQNGAQQLREFLKMDEDSQILLINTEGNTDPVLFRQIIWAGSNPVPKEFWFDRE
;
A
#
# COMPACT_ATOMS: atom_id res chain seq x y z
N LEU A 1 15.92 -13.17 -7.66
CA LEU A 1 15.38 -11.86 -8.12
C LEU A 1 15.79 -11.58 -9.56
N LYS A 2 17.09 -11.53 -9.89
CA LYS A 2 17.58 -11.11 -11.21
C LYS A 2 16.93 -11.80 -12.42
N ASP A 3 16.60 -13.10 -12.30
CA ASP A 3 16.09 -13.90 -13.42
C ASP A 3 14.58 -14.15 -13.36
N THR A 4 13.88 -13.68 -12.32
CA THR A 4 12.49 -14.07 -12.02
C THR A 4 11.58 -12.90 -11.62
N VAL A 5 12.09 -11.68 -11.62
CA VAL A 5 11.33 -10.48 -11.23
C VAL A 5 11.03 -9.67 -12.47
N ASP A 6 9.76 -9.34 -12.67
CA ASP A 6 9.33 -8.53 -13.81
C ASP A 6 9.60 -7.04 -13.59
N ALA A 7 9.45 -6.55 -12.35
CA ALA A 7 9.63 -5.14 -12.01
C ALA A 7 10.14 -4.95 -10.58
N PHE A 8 10.91 -3.87 -10.39
CA PHE A 8 11.26 -3.33 -9.08
C PHE A 8 10.59 -1.98 -8.89
N VAL A 9 10.07 -1.72 -7.70
CA VAL A 9 9.43 -0.45 -7.35
C VAL A 9 10.17 0.21 -6.20
N SER A 10 10.32 1.53 -6.29
CA SER A 10 10.77 2.37 -5.17
C SER A 10 9.58 3.23 -4.76
N VAL A 11 9.29 3.26 -3.46
CA VAL A 11 8.16 3.99 -2.91
C VAL A 11 8.62 4.82 -1.71
N PRO A 12 8.03 6.00 -1.48
CA PRO A 12 8.31 6.79 -0.29
C PRO A 12 7.62 6.19 0.95
N ASP A 13 8.15 6.48 2.14
CA ASP A 13 7.72 5.91 3.43
C ASP A 13 6.22 6.08 3.72
N TYR A 14 5.61 7.19 3.27
CA TYR A 14 4.16 7.41 3.45
C TYR A 14 3.32 6.32 2.77
N THR A 15 3.88 5.58 1.82
CA THR A 15 3.23 4.45 1.15
C THR A 15 2.97 3.31 2.14
N ALA A 16 3.94 2.99 3.01
CA ALA A 16 3.76 2.00 4.07
C ALA A 16 2.69 2.47 5.06
N ALA A 17 2.79 3.72 5.53
CA ALA A 17 1.81 4.31 6.43
C ALA A 17 0.38 4.33 5.84
N HIS A 18 0.26 4.54 4.52
CA HIS A 18 -1.01 4.43 3.80
C HIS A 18 -1.56 3.00 3.84
N GLY A 19 -0.73 2.00 3.50
CA GLY A 19 -1.12 0.59 3.58
C GLY A 19 -1.54 0.16 4.99
N MET A 20 -0.83 0.63 6.02
CA MET A 20 -1.17 0.32 7.42
C MET A 20 -2.56 0.83 7.77
N ARG A 21 -2.89 2.07 7.36
CA ARG A 21 -4.20 2.68 7.59
C ARG A 21 -5.30 1.90 6.86
N VAL A 22 -5.10 1.52 5.61
CA VAL A 22 -6.10 0.75 4.85
C VAL A 22 -6.36 -0.62 5.49
N TYR A 23 -5.32 -1.35 5.88
CA TYR A 23 -5.48 -2.62 6.60
C TYR A 23 -6.21 -2.46 7.95
N ALA A 24 -5.99 -1.34 8.65
CA ALA A 24 -6.63 -1.04 9.92
C ALA A 24 -8.06 -0.49 9.80
N THR A 25 -8.46 -0.02 8.60
CA THR A 25 -9.81 0.51 8.31
C THR A 25 -10.38 -0.13 7.03
N PRO A 26 -10.61 -1.45 7.02
CA PRO A 26 -11.05 -2.16 5.83
C PRO A 26 -12.46 -1.73 5.39
N LEU A 27 -12.76 -1.94 4.10
CA LEU A 27 -14.13 -1.80 3.60
C LEU A 27 -15.03 -2.89 4.21
N LYS A 28 -16.35 -2.67 4.13
CA LYS A 28 -17.33 -3.60 4.68
C LYS A 28 -17.21 -4.97 3.98
N GLY A 29 -16.90 -6.00 4.75
CA GLY A 29 -16.78 -7.38 4.29
C GLY A 29 -15.33 -7.85 4.16
N ASP A 30 -14.39 -6.92 4.04
CA ASP A 30 -12.96 -7.23 4.03
C ASP A 30 -12.44 -7.51 5.45
N PRO A 31 -11.45 -8.40 5.60
CA PRO A 31 -10.89 -8.72 6.91
C PRO A 31 -10.08 -7.56 7.47
N PHE A 32 -10.17 -7.36 8.78
CA PHE A 32 -9.26 -6.49 9.51
C PHE A 32 -7.90 -7.15 9.68
N ILE A 33 -6.83 -6.41 9.39
CA ILE A 33 -5.44 -6.90 9.48
C ILE A 33 -4.61 -5.89 10.27
N VAL A 34 -3.87 -6.38 11.27
CA VAL A 34 -2.82 -5.59 11.91
C VAL A 34 -1.53 -5.77 11.13
N SER A 35 -1.00 -4.68 10.60
CA SER A 35 0.24 -4.69 9.80
C SER A 35 1.17 -3.59 10.28
N GLY A 36 2.43 -3.92 10.47
CA GLY A 36 3.52 -2.95 10.63
C GLY A 36 3.91 -2.32 9.29
N GLU A 37 4.90 -1.43 9.30
CA GLU A 37 5.34 -0.68 8.12
C GLU A 37 5.83 -1.62 7.01
N SER A 38 6.72 -2.55 7.35
CA SER A 38 7.35 -3.46 6.38
C SER A 38 6.33 -4.41 5.77
N GLY A 39 5.32 -4.81 6.54
CA GLY A 39 4.24 -5.67 6.07
C GLY A 39 3.22 -4.94 5.19
N ALA A 40 2.97 -3.67 5.51
CA ALA A 40 1.92 -2.90 4.86
C ALA A 40 2.33 -2.24 3.55
N VAL A 41 3.64 -2.08 3.31
CA VAL A 41 4.18 -1.41 2.12
C VAL A 41 3.67 -2.03 0.81
N THR A 42 3.38 -3.33 0.80
CA THR A 42 2.89 -4.04 -0.38
C THR A 42 1.49 -3.56 -0.80
N LEU A 43 0.56 -3.43 0.16
CA LEU A 43 -0.77 -2.87 -0.10
C LEU A 43 -0.69 -1.39 -0.47
N GLY A 44 0.12 -0.62 0.25
CA GLY A 44 0.33 0.79 -0.06
C GLY A 44 0.85 1.01 -1.48
N ALA A 45 1.83 0.20 -1.89
CA ALA A 45 2.40 0.25 -3.24
C ALA A 45 1.36 -0.14 -4.29
N LEU A 46 0.57 -1.20 -4.06
CA LEU A 46 -0.50 -1.59 -4.97
C LEU A 46 -1.52 -0.45 -5.19
N LEU A 47 -1.99 0.19 -4.10
CA LEU A 47 -2.94 1.29 -4.19
C LEU A 47 -2.35 2.49 -4.97
N SER A 48 -1.09 2.82 -4.72
CA SER A 48 -0.37 3.86 -5.47
C SER A 48 -0.22 3.49 -6.95
N ILE A 49 0.14 2.25 -7.27
CA ILE A 49 0.26 1.75 -8.65
C ILE A 49 -1.10 1.82 -9.35
N LEU A 50 -2.20 1.50 -8.68
CA LEU A 50 -3.54 1.52 -9.29
C LEU A 50 -4.08 2.94 -9.52
N LYS A 51 -3.68 3.91 -8.71
CA LYS A 51 -4.29 5.26 -8.72
C LYS A 51 -3.42 6.35 -9.34
N GLN A 52 -2.10 6.26 -9.27
CA GLN A 52 -1.25 7.34 -9.76
C GLN A 52 -1.19 7.33 -11.30
N ASN A 53 -1.38 8.51 -11.89
CA ASN A 53 -1.29 8.71 -13.34
C ASN A 53 0.07 8.27 -13.90
N GLY A 54 1.16 8.51 -13.16
CA GLY A 54 2.52 8.12 -13.57
C GLY A 54 2.78 6.61 -13.62
N ALA A 55 1.90 5.78 -13.05
CA ALA A 55 2.09 4.33 -12.98
C ALA A 55 1.41 3.55 -14.14
N GLN A 56 0.83 4.24 -15.13
CA GLN A 56 0.13 3.60 -16.24
C GLN A 56 1.01 2.59 -17.01
N GLN A 57 2.23 2.99 -17.37
CA GLN A 57 3.16 2.12 -18.10
C GLN A 57 3.49 0.85 -17.31
N LEU A 58 3.58 0.94 -15.97
CA LEU A 58 3.82 -0.22 -15.12
C LEU A 58 2.60 -1.17 -15.10
N ARG A 59 1.38 -0.62 -14.99
CA ARG A 59 0.15 -1.43 -15.03
C ARG A 59 0.01 -2.16 -16.37
N GLU A 60 0.27 -1.47 -17.48
CA GLU A 60 0.25 -2.06 -18.83
C GLU A 60 1.31 -3.15 -18.99
N PHE A 61 2.55 -2.89 -18.53
CA PHE A 61 3.64 -3.86 -18.57
C PHE A 61 3.33 -5.12 -17.77
N LEU A 62 2.79 -4.96 -16.55
CA LEU A 62 2.38 -6.06 -15.67
C LEU A 62 1.05 -6.70 -16.07
N LYS A 63 0.36 -6.17 -17.08
CA LYS A 63 -0.98 -6.60 -17.53
C LYS A 63 -1.98 -6.64 -16.38
N MET A 64 -1.98 -5.60 -15.55
CA MET A 64 -2.92 -5.47 -14.44
C MET A 64 -4.27 -4.97 -14.96
N ASP A 65 -5.30 -5.74 -14.68
CA ASP A 65 -6.68 -5.52 -15.11
C ASP A 65 -7.68 -6.06 -14.05
N GLU A 66 -8.97 -6.05 -14.38
CA GLU A 66 -10.05 -6.55 -13.51
C GLU A 66 -10.01 -8.06 -13.23
N ASP A 67 -9.33 -8.85 -14.07
CA ASP A 67 -9.21 -10.31 -13.93
C ASP A 67 -7.99 -10.71 -13.09
N SER A 68 -7.10 -9.76 -12.80
CA SER A 68 -5.85 -9.98 -12.08
C SER A 68 -6.06 -10.46 -10.65
N GLN A 69 -5.38 -11.56 -10.27
CA GLN A 69 -5.34 -12.07 -8.89
C GLN A 69 -4.01 -11.68 -8.24
N ILE A 70 -4.07 -10.80 -7.24
CA ILE A 70 -2.88 -10.20 -6.63
C ILE A 70 -2.63 -10.77 -5.24
N LEU A 71 -1.47 -11.40 -5.07
CA LEU A 71 -0.99 -11.88 -3.76
C LEU A 71 -0.11 -10.82 -3.09
N LEU A 72 -0.48 -10.42 -1.88
CA LEU A 72 0.33 -9.57 -1.01
C LEU A 72 0.77 -10.36 0.22
N ILE A 73 2.02 -10.17 0.64
CA ILE A 73 2.56 -10.79 1.86
C ILE A 73 2.69 -9.70 2.92
N ASN A 74 1.91 -9.82 3.98
CA ASN A 74 2.10 -9.06 5.20
C ASN A 74 3.17 -9.76 6.07
N THR A 75 4.37 -9.20 6.11
CA THR A 75 5.53 -9.79 6.78
C THR A 75 5.55 -9.58 8.30
N GLU A 76 4.80 -8.60 8.83
CA GLU A 76 4.81 -8.29 10.26
C GLU A 76 3.49 -7.70 10.76
N GLY A 77 3.15 -8.00 12.02
CA GLY A 77 2.09 -7.32 12.75
C GLY A 77 2.58 -6.01 13.37
N ASN A 78 2.05 -5.69 14.55
CA ASN A 78 2.47 -4.51 15.31
C ASN A 78 3.74 -4.77 16.13
N THR A 79 4.90 -4.80 15.47
CA THR A 79 6.23 -4.98 16.09
C THR A 79 6.69 -3.74 16.87
N ASP A 80 6.29 -2.53 16.44
CA ASP A 80 6.45 -1.27 17.16
C ASP A 80 5.08 -0.62 17.48
N PRO A 81 4.53 -0.86 18.69
CA PRO A 81 3.26 -0.30 19.11
C PRO A 81 3.22 1.22 19.20
N VAL A 82 4.36 1.88 19.39
CA VAL A 82 4.41 3.35 19.48
C VAL A 82 4.24 3.94 18.09
N LEU A 83 5.04 3.46 17.13
CA LEU A 83 4.96 3.89 15.73
C LEU A 83 3.61 3.57 15.11
N PHE A 84 3.07 2.37 15.37
CA PHE A 84 1.74 1.99 14.91
C PHE A 84 0.66 2.99 15.36
N ARG A 85 0.67 3.41 16.64
CA ARG A 85 -0.27 4.42 17.14
C ARG A 85 -0.02 5.80 16.53
N GLN A 86 1.23 6.19 16.30
CA GLN A 86 1.54 7.45 15.61
C GLN A 86 0.96 7.47 14.20
N ILE A 87 1.06 6.38 13.44
CA ILE A 87 0.57 6.30 12.07
C ILE A 87 -0.96 6.21 12.01
N ILE A 88 -1.56 5.31 12.79
CA ILE A 88 -2.99 5.01 12.71
C ILE A 88 -3.82 6.06 13.46
N TRP A 89 -3.42 6.46 14.67
CA TRP A 89 -4.21 7.37 15.50
C TRP A 89 -3.84 8.83 15.30
N ALA A 90 -2.54 9.15 15.27
CA ALA A 90 -2.07 10.53 15.14
C ALA A 90 -1.88 10.98 13.69
N GLY A 91 -1.97 10.07 12.71
CA GLY A 91 -1.88 10.39 11.30
C GLY A 91 -0.47 10.77 10.82
N SER A 92 0.59 10.28 11.47
CA SER A 92 1.97 10.52 11.00
C SER A 92 2.19 9.94 9.58
N ASN A 93 3.20 10.46 8.88
CA ASN A 93 3.52 10.12 7.49
C ASN A 93 2.28 10.14 6.57
N PRO A 94 1.54 11.27 6.48
CA PRO A 94 0.36 11.35 5.63
C PRO A 94 0.76 11.24 4.16
N VAL A 95 -0.13 10.66 3.35
CA VAL A 95 0.00 10.75 1.88
C VAL A 95 -0.03 12.24 1.51
N PRO A 96 0.88 12.74 0.66
CA PRO A 96 0.84 14.13 0.19
C PRO A 96 -0.49 14.46 -0.51
N LYS A 97 -0.95 15.71 -0.38
CA LYS A 97 -2.30 16.12 -0.80
C LYS A 97 -2.54 15.95 -2.30
N GLU A 98 -1.49 16.11 -3.10
CA GLU A 98 -1.50 15.90 -4.55
C GLU A 98 -1.77 14.44 -4.96
N PHE A 99 -1.67 13.49 -4.02
CA PHE A 99 -1.97 12.07 -4.24
C PHE A 99 -3.22 11.60 -3.49
N TRP A 100 -4.02 12.52 -2.95
CA TRP A 100 -5.29 12.16 -2.34
C TRP A 100 -6.30 11.77 -3.42
N PHE A 101 -7.29 10.96 -3.04
CA PHE A 101 -8.40 10.63 -3.93
C PHE A 101 -9.13 11.91 -4.34
N ASP A 102 -9.45 12.03 -5.63
CA ASP A 102 -10.32 13.08 -6.11
C ASP A 102 -11.65 13.01 -5.35
N ARG A 103 -12.10 14.17 -4.87
CA ARG A 103 -13.49 14.29 -4.42
C ARG A 103 -14.31 14.37 -5.70
N GLU A 104 -15.13 13.36 -5.96
CA GLU A 104 -16.23 13.49 -6.92
C GLU A 104 -17.04 14.76 -6.66
#